data_AF-A0A251TL07-F1
#
_entry.id   AF-A0A251TL07-F1
#
_cell.length_a   1.000
_cell.length_b   1.000
_cell.length_c   1.000
_cell.angle_alpha   90.00
_cell.angle_beta   90.00
_cell.angle_gamma   90.00
#
_symmetry.space_group_name_H-M   'P 1'
#
loop_
_entity.id
_entity.type
_entity.pdbx_description
1 polymer ?
#
loop_
_entity_poly.entity_id
_entity_poly.type
_entity_poly.pdbx_seq_one_letter_code
_entity_poly.pdbx_strand_id
1 'polypeptide(L)'
;MGSETPLKLPFIDFTNLDQNTKNDDWNSTKTQVHRALEEFGCFEATFANIPTDLQTSVFDSLQELFDLPLQTKLKNRSTKPFHGYVGQYPMVPLYESMGIDDAPIPDKAESFTKILWPEGNPKFSKPIQEFSEKLSKLDQMVRIMILESLGLEKYMDEHMGSTNYLLRVMKYKGPETNDSKLGLNSHTDKNIVTILHQNQVDGLEVQTKSGNWIKVQPSPNSFIVMIGDSLYAWTNGRLHSPYHQVMMSGDKARYSLGLFSIPKAGYVVKAPPEVVDEEHPLIFKPFDHVEFLQFYYTEAGQRAQSALKTYCGV
;
A
#
# COMPACT_ATOMS: atom_id res chain seq x y z
N MET A 1 11.67 -25.49 27.26
CA MET A 1 11.30 -24.18 26.69
C MET A 1 11.23 -24.37 25.19
N GLY A 2 10.02 -24.57 24.65
CA GLY A 2 9.85 -24.67 23.19
C GLY A 2 10.16 -23.31 22.60
N SER A 3 11.08 -23.24 21.64
CA SER A 3 11.28 -22.00 20.88
C SER A 3 10.00 -21.74 20.10
N GLU A 4 9.21 -20.76 20.52
CA GLU A 4 8.12 -20.27 19.68
C GLU A 4 8.71 -19.79 18.37
N THR A 5 8.34 -20.43 17.27
CA THR A 5 8.72 -19.99 15.93
C THR A 5 8.25 -18.54 15.77
N PRO A 6 9.14 -17.60 15.39
CA PRO A 6 8.73 -16.21 15.23
C PRO A 6 7.61 -16.12 14.20
N LEU A 7 6.54 -15.40 14.53
CA LEU A 7 5.45 -15.08 13.61
C LEU A 7 6.01 -14.40 12.37
N LYS A 8 5.65 -14.89 11.19
CA LYS A 8 6.06 -14.36 9.88
C LYS A 8 4.84 -14.22 8.99
N LEU A 9 4.92 -13.27 8.05
CA LEU A 9 3.90 -13.17 7.01
C LEU A 9 3.96 -14.38 6.08
N PRO A 10 2.82 -14.81 5.51
CA PRO A 10 2.81 -15.75 4.40
C PRO A 10 3.65 -15.22 3.24
N PHE A 11 4.38 -16.10 2.58
CA PHE A 11 5.14 -15.81 1.37
C PHE A 11 4.46 -16.48 0.18
N ILE A 12 4.20 -15.72 -0.89
CA ILE A 12 3.43 -16.18 -2.06
C ILE A 12 4.19 -15.87 -3.34
N ASP A 13 4.41 -16.88 -4.18
CA ASP A 13 5.12 -16.71 -5.44
C ASP A 13 4.15 -16.39 -6.59
N PHE A 14 4.35 -15.23 -7.23
CA PHE A 14 3.60 -14.82 -8.44
C PHE A 14 4.39 -15.08 -9.73
N THR A 15 5.53 -15.78 -9.64
CA THR A 15 6.36 -16.10 -10.81
C THR A 15 5.63 -17.07 -11.76
N ASN A 16 5.71 -16.79 -13.06
CA ASN A 16 5.14 -17.62 -14.14
C ASN A 16 3.61 -17.81 -14.11
N LEU A 17 2.87 -16.95 -13.41
CA LEU A 17 1.41 -16.99 -13.45
C LEU A 17 0.88 -16.28 -14.70
N ASP A 18 -0.02 -16.96 -15.42
CA ASP A 18 -0.76 -16.39 -16.54
C ASP A 18 -2.25 -16.30 -16.20
N GLN A 19 -2.72 -15.06 -16.05
CA GLN A 19 -4.12 -14.73 -15.79
C GLN A 19 -5.08 -15.22 -16.88
N ASN A 20 -4.59 -15.51 -18.09
CA ASN A 20 -5.43 -15.96 -19.20
C ASN A 20 -5.68 -17.47 -19.18
N THR A 21 -4.72 -18.26 -18.68
CA THR A 21 -4.84 -19.73 -18.66
C THR A 21 -5.50 -20.23 -17.37
N LYS A 22 -5.35 -19.49 -16.25
CA LYS A 22 -5.93 -19.81 -14.93
C LYS A 22 -5.74 -21.30 -14.57
N ASN A 23 -4.53 -21.79 -14.77
CA ASN A 23 -4.13 -23.16 -14.54
C ASN A 23 -4.16 -23.55 -13.04
N ASP A 24 -3.71 -24.75 -12.71
CA ASP A 24 -3.67 -25.22 -11.32
C ASP A 24 -2.80 -24.32 -10.41
N ASP A 25 -1.71 -23.76 -10.94
CA ASP A 25 -0.86 -22.82 -10.20
C ASP A 25 -1.61 -21.53 -9.84
N TRP A 26 -2.43 -21.01 -10.76
CA TRP A 26 -3.31 -19.86 -10.49
C TRP A 26 -4.29 -20.16 -9.37
N ASN A 27 -4.98 -21.31 -9.41
CA ASN A 27 -5.96 -21.68 -8.39
C ASN A 27 -5.30 -21.94 -7.02
N SER A 28 -4.11 -22.55 -7.00
CA SER A 28 -3.30 -22.72 -5.80
C SER A 28 -2.89 -21.36 -5.21
N THR A 29 -2.35 -20.46 -6.04
CA THR A 29 -1.93 -19.12 -5.61
C THR A 29 -3.11 -18.30 -5.11
N LYS A 30 -4.24 -18.32 -5.83
CA LYS A 30 -5.49 -17.67 -5.41
C LYS A 30 -5.92 -18.12 -4.01
N THR A 31 -5.84 -19.42 -3.72
CA THR A 31 -6.19 -19.97 -2.41
C THR A 31 -5.24 -19.46 -1.32
N GLN A 32 -3.95 -19.37 -1.61
CA GLN A 32 -2.95 -18.81 -0.67
C GLN A 32 -3.19 -17.32 -0.43
N VAL A 33 -3.45 -16.55 -1.49
CA VAL A 33 -3.78 -15.12 -1.43
C VAL A 33 -5.00 -14.90 -0.56
N HIS A 34 -6.10 -15.62 -0.83
CA HIS A 34 -7.32 -15.50 -0.03
C HIS A 34 -7.06 -15.74 1.46
N ARG A 35 -6.40 -16.85 1.81
CA ARG A 35 -6.10 -17.19 3.21
C ARG A 35 -5.21 -16.15 3.89
N ALA A 36 -4.15 -15.70 3.22
CA ALA A 36 -3.26 -14.70 3.79
C ALA A 36 -3.97 -13.36 4.03
N LEU A 37 -4.83 -12.95 3.10
CA LEU A 37 -5.60 -11.72 3.19
C LEU A 37 -6.76 -11.80 4.20
N GLU A 38 -7.36 -12.97 4.35
CA GLU A 38 -8.34 -13.24 5.40
C GLU A 38 -7.67 -13.20 6.78
N GLU A 39 -6.56 -13.92 6.98
CA GLU A 39 -5.94 -14.09 8.30
C GLU A 39 -5.09 -12.88 8.74
N PHE A 40 -4.21 -12.41 7.85
CA PHE A 40 -3.22 -11.37 8.14
C PHE A 40 -3.53 -10.04 7.46
N GLY A 41 -4.40 -10.02 6.45
CA GLY A 41 -4.65 -8.81 5.65
C GLY A 41 -3.49 -8.38 4.75
N CYS A 42 -2.41 -9.18 4.73
CA CYS A 42 -1.20 -8.92 3.96
C CYS A 42 -0.38 -10.20 3.76
N PHE A 43 0.57 -10.15 2.82
CA PHE A 43 1.56 -11.20 2.57
C PHE A 43 2.80 -10.61 1.89
N GLU A 44 3.89 -11.36 1.93
CA GLU A 44 5.07 -11.13 1.11
C GLU A 44 4.91 -11.83 -0.24
N ALA A 45 5.31 -11.17 -1.32
CA ALA A 45 5.17 -11.65 -2.69
C ALA A 45 6.48 -11.57 -3.47
N THR A 46 6.80 -12.61 -4.23
CA THR A 46 7.78 -12.52 -5.33
C THR A 46 7.09 -12.30 -6.66
N PHE A 47 7.67 -11.42 -7.48
CA PHE A 47 7.12 -11.09 -8.79
C PHE A 47 8.25 -10.84 -9.81
N ALA A 48 8.58 -11.88 -10.58
CA ALA A 48 9.74 -11.88 -11.49
C ALA A 48 9.67 -10.85 -12.63
N ASN A 49 8.51 -10.25 -12.89
CA ASN A 49 8.32 -9.28 -13.97
C ASN A 49 9.01 -7.93 -13.70
N ILE A 50 9.57 -7.71 -12.50
CA ILE A 50 10.32 -6.52 -12.11
C ILE A 50 11.81 -6.87 -11.96
N PRO A 51 12.65 -6.57 -12.97
CA PRO A 51 14.08 -6.87 -12.93
C PRO A 51 14.80 -6.13 -11.79
N THR A 52 15.80 -6.76 -11.18
CA THR A 52 16.60 -6.16 -10.09
C THR A 52 17.25 -4.83 -10.45
N ASP A 53 17.68 -4.66 -11.71
CA ASP A 53 18.28 -3.41 -12.18
C ASP A 53 17.30 -2.23 -12.16
N LEU A 54 16.01 -2.49 -12.44
CA LEU A 54 14.95 -1.51 -12.34
C LEU A 54 14.69 -1.13 -10.87
N GLN A 55 14.71 -2.12 -9.96
CA GLN A 55 14.55 -1.90 -8.52
C GLN A 55 15.69 -1.02 -7.97
N THR A 56 16.93 -1.32 -8.38
CA THR A 56 18.11 -0.52 -8.05
C THR A 56 17.97 0.91 -8.56
N SER A 57 17.62 1.08 -9.84
CA SER A 57 17.45 2.41 -10.47
C SER A 57 16.38 3.27 -9.78
N VAL A 58 15.32 2.63 -9.27
CA VAL A 58 14.28 3.31 -8.49
C VAL A 58 14.84 3.80 -7.15
N PHE A 59 15.63 3.01 -6.42
CA PHE A 59 16.22 3.48 -5.16
C PHE A 59 17.25 4.59 -5.36
N ASP A 60 18.05 4.53 -6.43
CA ASP A 60 18.95 5.63 -6.81
C ASP A 60 18.16 6.92 -7.07
N SER A 61 17.02 6.81 -7.77
CA SER A 61 16.10 7.92 -8.03
C SER A 61 15.49 8.48 -6.74
N LEU A 62 15.15 7.63 -5.77
CA LEU A 62 14.64 8.05 -4.46
C LEU A 62 15.70 8.83 -3.68
N GLN A 63 16.96 8.37 -3.69
CA GLN A 63 18.05 9.07 -3.03
C GLN A 63 18.22 10.48 -3.62
N GLU A 64 18.30 10.59 -4.95
CA GLU A 64 18.38 11.90 -5.64
C GLU A 64 17.21 12.82 -5.24
N LEU A 65 15.99 12.29 -5.24
CA LEU A 65 14.79 13.03 -4.89
C LEU A 65 14.82 13.59 -3.46
N PHE A 66 15.21 12.76 -2.48
CA PHE A 66 15.17 13.16 -1.08
C PHE A 66 16.36 14.02 -0.66
N ASP A 67 17.43 14.04 -1.45
CA ASP A 67 18.60 14.92 -1.27
C ASP A 67 18.35 16.34 -1.82
N LEU A 68 17.25 16.55 -2.56
CA LEU A 68 16.83 17.90 -2.96
C LEU A 68 16.61 18.81 -1.74
N PRO A 69 16.90 20.12 -1.87
CA PRO A 69 16.60 21.10 -0.83
C PRO A 69 15.13 21.05 -0.40
N LEU A 70 14.87 21.24 0.90
CA LEU A 70 13.50 21.24 1.45
C LEU A 70 12.56 22.17 0.68
N GLN A 71 13.03 23.36 0.29
CA GLN A 71 12.23 24.32 -0.48
C GLN A 71 11.78 23.79 -1.85
N THR A 72 12.60 22.93 -2.47
CA THR A 72 12.23 22.25 -3.72
C THR A 72 11.19 21.17 -3.46
N LYS A 73 11.41 20.32 -2.44
CA LYS A 73 10.45 19.27 -2.06
C LYS A 73 9.08 19.83 -1.69
N LEU A 74 9.04 20.98 -1.01
CA LEU A 74 7.84 21.73 -0.66
C LEU A 74 7.07 22.31 -1.87
N LYS A 75 7.59 22.22 -3.10
CA LYS A 75 6.84 22.55 -4.32
C LYS A 75 5.85 21.45 -4.70
N ASN A 76 6.08 20.20 -4.29
CA ASN A 76 5.08 19.14 -4.42
C ASN A 76 3.94 19.37 -3.42
N ARG A 77 3.00 20.24 -3.77
CA ARG A 77 1.83 20.58 -2.96
C ARG A 77 0.59 19.99 -3.60
N SER A 78 -0.28 19.44 -2.77
CA SER A 78 -1.60 18.99 -3.19
C SER A 78 -2.63 19.34 -2.13
N THR A 79 -3.82 19.74 -2.57
CA THR A 79 -5.01 19.86 -1.71
C THR A 79 -5.70 18.52 -1.52
N LYS A 80 -5.38 17.51 -2.35
CA LYS A 80 -5.86 16.15 -2.16
C LYS A 80 -5.11 15.52 -1.00
N PRO A 81 -5.82 14.91 -0.03
CA PRO A 81 -5.22 14.07 1.00
C PRO A 81 -4.13 13.15 0.43
N PHE A 82 -2.99 13.04 1.10
CA PHE A 82 -1.86 12.16 0.74
C PHE A 82 -1.05 12.43 -0.55
N HIS A 83 -1.48 13.30 -1.47
CA HIS A 83 -0.87 13.37 -2.82
C HIS A 83 0.38 14.27 -2.93
N GLY A 84 0.73 15.06 -1.90
CA GLY A 84 1.86 15.99 -1.91
C GLY A 84 3.05 15.56 -1.03
N TYR A 85 3.97 16.49 -0.81
CA TYR A 85 5.02 16.37 0.20
C TYR A 85 4.42 16.32 1.61
N VAL A 86 4.87 15.35 2.39
CA VAL A 86 4.51 15.15 3.80
C VAL A 86 5.82 14.96 4.55
N GLY A 87 6.09 15.80 5.54
CA GLY A 87 7.31 15.72 6.34
C GLY A 87 7.38 16.90 7.32
N GLN A 88 8.45 16.96 8.12
CA GLN A 88 8.63 18.01 9.14
C GLN A 88 7.57 18.00 10.26
N TYR A 89 6.92 16.86 10.48
CA TYR A 89 5.98 16.70 11.59
C TYR A 89 6.72 16.36 12.89
N PRO A 90 6.56 17.15 13.97
CA PRO A 90 7.24 16.88 15.24
C PRO A 90 6.97 15.49 15.82
N MET A 91 5.79 14.94 15.55
CA MET A 91 5.35 13.61 16.03
C MET A 91 5.96 12.43 15.26
N VAL A 92 6.44 12.63 14.03
CA VAL A 92 7.12 11.63 13.21
C VAL A 92 8.37 12.24 12.55
N PRO A 93 9.37 12.67 13.34
CA PRO A 93 10.45 13.54 12.88
C PRO A 93 11.41 12.86 11.90
N LEU A 94 11.40 11.53 11.83
CA LEU A 94 12.24 10.74 10.93
C LEU A 94 11.66 10.66 9.52
N TYR A 95 10.37 10.93 9.35
CA TYR A 95 9.61 10.63 8.14
C TYR A 95 9.50 11.83 7.20
N GLU A 96 9.74 11.56 5.92
CA GLU A 96 9.26 12.38 4.83
C GLU A 96 8.82 11.54 3.63
N SER A 97 7.89 12.05 2.83
CA SER A 97 7.37 11.37 1.66
C SER A 97 6.77 12.32 0.63
N MET A 98 6.59 11.83 -0.59
CA MET A 98 5.97 12.55 -1.70
C MET A 98 5.02 11.63 -2.46
N GLY A 99 3.88 12.18 -2.91
CA GLY A 99 2.94 11.50 -3.79
C GLY A 99 3.20 11.80 -5.27
N ILE A 100 2.91 10.82 -6.12
CA ILE A 100 2.93 10.88 -7.58
C ILE A 100 1.62 10.28 -8.09
N ASP A 101 0.71 11.14 -8.54
CA ASP A 101 -0.59 10.75 -9.09
C ASP A 101 -0.39 9.92 -10.36
N ASP A 102 -1.06 8.77 -10.45
CA ASP A 102 -1.07 7.89 -11.62
C ASP A 102 0.33 7.63 -12.21
N ALA A 103 1.31 7.37 -11.33
CA ALA A 103 2.70 7.09 -11.70
C ALA A 103 2.90 6.03 -12.80
N PRO A 104 2.02 5.00 -12.98
CA PRO A 104 2.09 4.11 -14.14
C PRO A 104 1.95 4.80 -15.51
N ILE A 105 1.44 6.04 -15.58
CA ILE A 105 1.24 6.80 -16.81
C ILE A 105 2.47 7.71 -17.07
N PRO A 106 3.15 7.60 -18.22
CA PRO A 106 4.36 8.39 -18.54
C PRO A 106 4.24 9.88 -18.29
N ASP A 107 3.21 10.52 -18.85
CA ASP A 107 2.99 11.98 -18.72
C ASP A 107 2.85 12.43 -17.26
N LYS A 108 2.33 11.56 -16.39
CA LYS A 108 2.08 11.86 -14.98
C LYS A 108 3.38 11.81 -14.17
N ALA A 109 4.21 10.78 -14.39
CA ALA A 109 5.54 10.70 -13.80
C ALA A 109 6.44 11.86 -14.27
N GLU A 110 6.37 12.23 -15.55
CA GLU A 110 7.10 13.41 -16.07
C GLU A 110 6.60 14.72 -15.45
N SER A 111 5.28 14.89 -15.35
CA SER A 111 4.68 16.08 -14.72
C SER A 111 5.13 16.26 -13.28
N PHE A 112 5.25 15.17 -12.51
CA PHE A 112 5.83 15.22 -11.17
C PHE A 112 7.27 15.76 -11.19
N THR A 113 8.12 15.28 -12.10
CA THR A 113 9.50 15.77 -12.16
C THR A 113 9.59 17.24 -12.51
N LYS A 114 8.71 17.77 -13.37
CA LYS A 114 8.68 19.20 -13.73
C LYS A 114 8.37 20.13 -12.56
N ILE A 115 7.75 19.63 -11.49
CA ILE A 115 7.53 20.38 -10.24
C ILE A 115 8.85 20.64 -9.51
N LEU A 116 9.76 19.67 -9.55
CA LEU A 116 10.99 19.64 -8.74
C LEU A 116 12.23 20.05 -9.55
N TRP A 117 12.30 19.64 -10.81
CA TRP A 117 13.33 19.95 -11.79
C TRP A 117 12.69 20.68 -12.98
N PRO A 118 12.97 21.98 -13.21
CA PRO A 118 12.31 22.77 -14.26
C PRO A 118 12.41 22.17 -15.67
N GLU A 119 13.54 21.55 -16.00
CA GLU A 119 13.78 20.88 -17.29
C GLU A 119 13.26 19.42 -17.31
N GLY A 120 12.58 18.98 -16.25
CA GLY A 120 12.23 17.59 -15.98
C GLY A 120 13.43 16.74 -15.53
N ASN A 121 13.17 15.47 -15.22
CA ASN A 121 14.22 14.51 -14.91
C ASN A 121 13.86 13.12 -15.47
N PRO A 122 14.17 12.83 -16.75
CA PRO A 122 13.88 11.53 -17.36
C PRO A 122 14.60 10.34 -16.70
N LYS A 123 15.73 10.59 -16.02
CA LYS A 123 16.45 9.55 -15.27
C LYS A 123 15.67 9.13 -14.01
N PHE A 124 14.87 10.04 -13.45
CA PHE A 124 13.93 9.74 -12.37
C PHE A 124 12.59 9.21 -12.91
N SER A 125 11.97 9.91 -13.87
CA SER A 125 10.58 9.61 -14.26
C SER A 125 10.43 8.26 -14.94
N LYS A 126 11.40 7.85 -15.77
CA LYS A 126 11.31 6.58 -16.52
C LYS A 126 11.35 5.34 -15.61
N PRO A 127 12.35 5.16 -14.71
CA PRO A 127 12.34 4.00 -13.80
C PRO A 127 11.13 3.99 -12.88
N ILE A 128 10.72 5.15 -12.37
CA ILE A 128 9.56 5.27 -11.47
C ILE A 128 8.27 4.87 -12.19
N GLN A 129 8.08 5.32 -13.44
CA GLN A 129 6.92 4.93 -14.23
C GLN A 129 6.92 3.44 -14.55
N GLU A 130 8.02 2.91 -15.10
CA GLU A 130 8.11 1.51 -15.50
C GLU A 130 7.89 0.57 -14.30
N PHE A 131 8.48 0.91 -13.16
CA PHE A 131 8.30 0.16 -11.91
C PHE A 131 6.84 0.22 -11.43
N SER A 132 6.22 1.41 -11.45
CA SER A 132 4.81 1.58 -11.05
C SER A 132 3.86 0.83 -11.98
N GLU A 133 4.12 0.82 -13.29
CA GLU A 133 3.34 0.07 -14.27
C GLU A 133 3.40 -1.43 -13.99
N LYS A 134 4.59 -1.97 -13.69
CA LYS A 134 4.74 -3.38 -13.33
C LYS A 134 4.07 -3.71 -12.00
N LEU A 135 4.19 -2.86 -10.98
CA LEU A 135 3.46 -3.03 -9.72
C LEU A 135 1.94 -3.01 -9.93
N SER A 136 1.42 -2.18 -10.84
CA SER A 136 -0.01 -2.16 -11.15
C SER A 136 -0.52 -3.48 -11.74
N LYS A 137 0.34 -4.29 -12.36
CA LYS A 137 -0.01 -5.64 -12.86
C LYS A 137 -0.13 -6.62 -11.70
N LEU A 138 0.74 -6.52 -10.69
CA LEU A 138 0.61 -7.30 -9.46
C LEU A 138 -0.67 -6.93 -8.69
N ASP A 139 -1.02 -5.64 -8.59
CA ASP A 139 -2.30 -5.18 -8.00
C ASP A 139 -3.50 -5.83 -8.70
N GLN A 140 -3.53 -5.77 -10.03
CA GLN A 140 -4.58 -6.37 -10.84
C GLN A 140 -4.68 -7.88 -10.61
N MET A 141 -3.57 -8.62 -10.63
CA MET A 141 -3.57 -10.06 -10.38
C MET A 141 -4.14 -10.40 -8.99
N VAL A 142 -3.69 -9.69 -7.95
CA VAL A 142 -4.18 -9.88 -6.58
C VAL A 142 -5.68 -9.62 -6.51
N ARG A 143 -6.16 -8.53 -7.11
CA ARG A 143 -7.58 -8.18 -7.07
C ARG A 143 -8.45 -9.17 -7.86
N ILE A 144 -7.97 -9.67 -9.01
CA ILE A 144 -8.66 -10.75 -9.75
C ILE A 144 -8.77 -11.98 -8.86
N MET A 145 -7.68 -12.41 -8.22
CA MET A 145 -7.69 -13.56 -7.31
C MET A 145 -8.65 -13.36 -6.13
N ILE A 146 -8.72 -12.16 -5.56
CA ILE A 146 -9.67 -11.83 -4.50
C ILE A 146 -11.11 -12.01 -5.00
N LEU A 147 -11.47 -11.40 -6.12
CA LEU A 147 -12.84 -11.46 -6.66
C LEU A 147 -13.22 -12.90 -7.00
N GLU A 148 -12.33 -13.67 -7.64
CA GLU A 148 -12.56 -15.09 -7.93
C GLU A 148 -12.69 -15.94 -6.67
N SER A 149 -11.89 -15.67 -5.63
CA SER A 149 -11.93 -16.45 -4.39
C SER A 149 -13.23 -16.26 -3.61
N LEU A 150 -13.92 -15.13 -3.85
CA LEU A 150 -15.19 -14.77 -3.22
C LEU A 150 -16.40 -15.03 -4.13
N GLY A 151 -16.20 -15.53 -5.36
CA GLY A 151 -17.29 -15.72 -6.33
C GLY A 151 -17.92 -14.41 -6.83
N LEU A 152 -17.10 -13.36 -6.97
CA LEU A 152 -17.51 -11.98 -7.29
C LEU A 152 -17.08 -11.54 -8.69
N GLU A 153 -16.85 -12.48 -9.61
CA GLU A 153 -16.33 -12.21 -10.97
C GLU A 153 -17.23 -11.28 -11.78
N LYS A 154 -18.54 -11.25 -11.49
CA LYS A 154 -19.47 -10.32 -12.14
C LYS A 154 -19.17 -8.84 -11.86
N TYR A 155 -18.39 -8.55 -10.81
CA TYR A 155 -17.95 -7.19 -10.46
C TYR A 155 -16.56 -6.85 -10.99
N MET A 156 -15.92 -7.74 -11.77
CA MET A 156 -14.52 -7.58 -12.18
C MET A 156 -14.26 -6.25 -12.90
N ASP A 157 -15.04 -5.96 -13.94
CA ASP A 157 -14.85 -4.75 -14.76
C ASP A 157 -15.11 -3.47 -13.95
N GLU A 158 -16.18 -3.47 -13.15
CA GLU A 158 -16.50 -2.35 -12.24
C GLU A 158 -15.36 -2.12 -11.26
N HIS A 159 -14.91 -3.19 -10.58
CA HIS A 159 -13.87 -3.11 -9.58
C HIS A 159 -12.56 -2.63 -10.19
N MET A 160 -12.07 -3.25 -11.28
CA MET A 160 -10.86 -2.81 -11.98
C MET A 160 -10.95 -1.35 -12.46
N GLY A 161 -12.12 -0.95 -12.97
CA GLY A 161 -12.38 0.41 -13.45
C GLY A 161 -12.55 1.46 -12.33
N SER A 162 -12.75 1.04 -11.08
CA SER A 162 -13.08 1.93 -9.96
C SER A 162 -11.90 2.69 -9.37
N THR A 163 -10.65 2.33 -9.70
CA THR A 163 -9.46 2.85 -9.03
C THR A 163 -8.55 3.70 -9.91
N ASN A 164 -7.89 4.68 -9.32
CA ASN A 164 -6.66 5.31 -9.83
C ASN A 164 -5.46 4.80 -9.01
N TYR A 165 -4.24 5.17 -9.41
CA TYR A 165 -3.05 4.85 -8.62
C TYR A 165 -2.45 6.10 -7.98
N LEU A 166 -2.01 5.96 -6.74
CA LEU A 166 -1.09 6.91 -6.11
C LEU A 166 0.19 6.15 -5.78
N LEU A 167 1.31 6.56 -6.36
CA LEU A 167 2.61 6.11 -5.85
C LEU A 167 3.05 7.08 -4.76
N ARG A 168 3.42 6.56 -3.60
CA ARG A 168 4.18 7.32 -2.61
C ARG A 168 5.58 6.79 -2.51
N VAL A 169 6.52 7.71 -2.47
CA VAL A 169 7.92 7.45 -2.12
C VAL A 169 8.16 7.99 -0.73
N MET A 170 8.87 7.25 0.11
CA MET A 170 9.06 7.53 1.53
C MET A 170 10.52 7.36 1.92
N LYS A 171 10.98 8.23 2.82
CA LYS A 171 12.28 8.17 3.48
C LYS A 171 12.08 8.26 4.98
N TYR A 172 12.81 7.41 5.71
CA TYR A 172 12.95 7.45 7.15
C TYR A 172 14.42 7.64 7.47
N LYS A 173 14.77 8.70 8.21
CA LYS A 173 16.13 8.88 8.72
C LYS A 173 16.42 7.82 9.78
N GLY A 174 17.65 7.30 9.78
CA GLY A 174 18.14 6.48 10.89
C GLY A 174 18.20 7.34 12.16
N PRO A 175 17.71 6.86 13.32
CA PRO A 175 17.68 7.65 14.54
C PRO A 175 19.05 7.76 15.25
N GLU A 176 20.12 7.19 14.68
CA GLU A 176 21.49 7.16 15.25
C GLU A 176 21.55 6.49 16.62
N THR A 177 20.66 5.53 16.87
CA THR A 177 20.59 4.75 18.10
C THR A 177 20.11 3.34 17.82
N ASN A 178 20.54 2.39 18.63
CA ASN A 178 20.03 1.02 18.58
C ASN A 178 18.63 0.90 19.21
N ASP A 179 18.18 1.93 19.93
CA ASP A 179 16.82 1.98 20.45
C ASP A 179 15.82 2.11 19.31
N SER A 180 14.75 1.32 19.37
CA SER A 180 13.64 1.45 18.45
C SER A 180 12.91 2.78 18.66
N LYS A 181 12.83 3.59 17.60
CA LYS A 181 12.13 4.87 17.55
C LYS A 181 10.99 4.82 16.55
N LEU A 182 9.93 5.56 16.82
CA LEU A 182 8.77 5.63 15.93
C LEU A 182 9.15 6.35 14.63
N GLY A 183 9.03 5.64 13.51
CA GLY A 183 9.16 6.19 12.17
C GLY A 183 7.82 6.69 11.63
N LEU A 184 6.77 5.88 11.76
CA LEU A 184 5.40 6.22 11.39
C LEU A 184 4.41 5.59 12.38
N ASN A 185 3.40 6.36 12.80
CA ASN A 185 2.36 5.91 13.72
C ASN A 185 1.61 4.68 13.18
N SER A 186 1.06 3.88 14.09
CA SER A 186 0.15 2.79 13.74
C SER A 186 -1.09 3.31 13.03
N HIS A 187 -1.40 2.71 11.87
CA HIS A 187 -2.57 3.04 11.07
C HIS A 187 -2.98 1.86 10.19
N THR A 188 -4.17 1.96 9.59
CA THR A 188 -4.56 1.15 8.42
C THR A 188 -4.55 2.02 7.17
N ASP A 189 -4.30 1.38 6.04
CA ASP A 189 -4.35 2.00 4.72
C ASP A 189 -5.79 2.30 4.31
N LYS A 190 -6.05 3.42 3.61
CA LYS A 190 -7.43 3.86 3.30
C LYS A 190 -7.96 3.40 1.94
N ASN A 191 -7.08 2.91 1.10
CA ASN A 191 -7.26 2.52 -0.29
C ASN A 191 -7.84 1.09 -0.44
N ILE A 192 -7.77 0.53 -1.66
CA ILE A 192 -8.19 -0.84 -1.98
C ILE A 192 -7.05 -1.82 -1.66
N VAL A 193 -5.94 -1.74 -2.38
CA VAL A 193 -4.73 -2.57 -2.17
C VAL A 193 -3.49 -1.69 -2.19
N THR A 194 -2.53 -2.02 -1.32
CA THR A 194 -1.20 -1.41 -1.24
C THR A 194 -0.15 -2.44 -1.62
N ILE A 195 0.82 -2.03 -2.42
CA ILE A 195 2.02 -2.83 -2.70
C ILE A 195 3.25 -2.02 -2.29
N LEU A 196 3.95 -2.51 -1.26
CA LEU A 196 5.15 -1.89 -0.72
C LEU A 196 6.41 -2.56 -1.26
N HIS A 197 7.42 -1.74 -1.52
CA HIS A 197 8.78 -2.16 -1.80
C HIS A 197 9.76 -1.33 -0.96
N GLN A 198 10.82 -1.95 -0.43
CA GLN A 198 11.77 -1.27 0.45
C GLN A 198 13.21 -1.70 0.19
N ASN A 199 14.16 -0.84 0.57
CA ASN A 199 15.56 -1.24 0.66
C ASN A 199 15.79 -2.20 1.84
N GLN A 200 17.00 -2.73 1.99
CA GLN A 200 17.38 -3.72 3.01
C GLN A 200 17.55 -3.10 4.41
N VAL A 201 16.67 -2.16 4.78
CA VAL A 201 16.57 -1.58 6.12
C VAL A 201 15.19 -1.91 6.66
N ASP A 202 15.17 -2.74 7.71
CA ASP A 202 13.95 -3.16 8.39
C ASP A 202 13.20 -1.98 9.00
N GLY A 203 11.90 -2.16 9.22
CA GLY A 203 11.14 -1.24 10.05
C GLY A 203 9.63 -1.39 9.99
N LEU A 204 9.10 -2.04 8.95
CA LEU A 204 7.67 -2.34 8.90
C LEU A 204 7.29 -3.36 9.98
N GLU A 205 6.29 -3.01 10.78
CA GLU A 205 5.62 -3.94 11.68
C GLU A 205 4.14 -4.01 11.33
N VAL A 206 3.57 -5.23 11.31
CA VAL A 206 2.16 -5.48 11.00
C VAL A 206 1.50 -6.19 12.17
N GLN A 207 0.32 -5.72 12.58
CA GLN A 207 -0.43 -6.30 13.67
C GLN A 207 -1.34 -7.42 13.17
N THR A 208 -1.29 -8.57 13.83
CA THR A 208 -2.24 -9.68 13.60
C THR A 208 -3.61 -9.34 14.18
N LYS A 209 -4.65 -10.09 13.79
CA LYS A 209 -5.98 -10.01 14.40
C LYS A 209 -5.98 -10.23 15.92
N SER A 210 -5.01 -10.99 16.44
CA SER A 210 -4.84 -11.23 17.88
C SER A 210 -4.11 -10.10 18.62
N GLY A 211 -3.67 -9.05 17.91
CA GLY A 211 -3.00 -7.88 18.48
C GLY A 211 -1.47 -8.00 18.56
N ASN A 212 -0.89 -9.11 18.10
CA ASN A 212 0.56 -9.32 18.11
C ASN A 212 1.22 -8.60 16.93
N TRP A 213 2.42 -8.08 17.13
CA TRP A 213 3.18 -7.40 16.08
C TRP A 213 4.19 -8.33 15.40
N ILE A 214 4.07 -8.44 14.07
CA ILE A 214 5.01 -9.13 13.20
C ILE A 214 6.02 -8.11 12.70
N LYS A 215 7.30 -8.30 13.02
CA LYS A 215 8.41 -7.56 12.41
C LYS A 215 8.65 -8.12 11.02
N VAL A 216 8.31 -7.34 10.00
CA VAL A 216 8.43 -7.80 8.62
C VAL A 216 9.89 -7.62 8.20
N GLN A 217 10.48 -8.72 7.73
CA GLN A 217 11.84 -8.76 7.18
C GLN A 217 11.75 -9.27 5.73
N PRO A 218 11.30 -8.43 4.78
CA PRO A 218 11.11 -8.84 3.41
C PRO A 218 12.41 -9.34 2.80
N SER A 219 12.30 -10.42 2.03
CA SER A 219 13.37 -10.93 1.18
C SER A 219 13.83 -9.85 0.19
N PRO A 220 15.09 -9.88 -0.26
CA PRO A 220 15.53 -9.03 -1.35
C PRO A 220 14.62 -9.21 -2.56
N ASN A 221 14.22 -8.10 -3.18
CA ASN A 221 13.38 -8.07 -4.38
C ASN A 221 11.93 -8.57 -4.21
N SER A 222 11.46 -8.73 -2.96
CA SER A 222 10.05 -9.03 -2.69
C SER A 222 9.23 -7.76 -2.45
N PHE A 223 7.92 -7.96 -2.39
CA PHE A 223 6.92 -6.92 -2.21
C PHE A 223 6.00 -7.31 -1.06
N ILE A 224 5.54 -6.34 -0.27
CA ILE A 224 4.48 -6.57 0.72
C ILE A 224 3.17 -6.12 0.11
N VAL A 225 2.22 -7.03 -0.04
CA VAL A 225 0.85 -6.73 -0.50
C VAL A 225 -0.04 -6.62 0.72
N MET A 226 -0.85 -5.58 0.81
CA MET A 226 -1.73 -5.31 1.95
C MET A 226 -3.08 -4.76 1.50
N ILE A 227 -4.12 -5.05 2.28
CA ILE A 227 -5.48 -4.56 2.05
C ILE A 227 -5.73 -3.26 2.82
N GLY A 228 -6.35 -2.29 2.14
CA GLY A 228 -6.84 -1.08 2.77
C GLY A 228 -8.31 -1.15 3.19
N ASP A 229 -8.71 -0.17 4.01
CA ASP A 229 -10.03 0.02 4.59
C ASP A 229 -11.15 -0.01 3.52
N SER A 230 -10.91 0.50 2.30
CA SER A 230 -11.94 0.52 1.27
C SER A 230 -12.27 -0.87 0.76
N LEU A 231 -11.27 -1.76 0.61
CA LEU A 231 -11.54 -3.15 0.21
C LEU A 231 -12.03 -3.99 1.40
N TYR A 232 -11.58 -3.68 2.62
CA TYR A 232 -12.17 -4.25 3.84
C TYR A 232 -13.67 -3.97 3.92
N ALA A 233 -14.09 -2.74 3.64
CA ALA A 233 -15.50 -2.38 3.58
C ALA A 233 -16.23 -3.01 2.39
N TRP A 234 -15.62 -2.99 1.19
CA TRP A 234 -16.20 -3.59 -0.01
C TRP A 234 -16.42 -5.10 0.13
N THR A 235 -15.54 -5.80 0.85
CA THR A 235 -15.72 -7.24 1.13
C THR A 235 -16.56 -7.50 2.37
N ASN A 236 -17.22 -6.49 2.96
CA ASN A 236 -17.99 -6.60 4.22
C ASN A 236 -17.21 -7.29 5.36
N GLY A 237 -15.90 -7.06 5.40
CA GLY A 237 -15.01 -7.63 6.41
C GLY A 237 -14.62 -9.10 6.25
N ARG A 238 -14.87 -9.70 5.08
CA ARG A 238 -14.35 -11.05 4.74
C ARG A 238 -12.83 -11.09 4.70
N LEU A 239 -12.21 -10.00 4.23
CA LEU A 239 -10.77 -9.82 4.31
C LEU A 239 -10.41 -8.93 5.49
N HIS A 240 -9.13 -8.83 5.83
CA HIS A 240 -8.66 -7.99 6.93
C HIS A 240 -7.87 -6.79 6.41
N SER A 241 -8.13 -5.58 6.94
CA SER A 241 -7.18 -4.47 6.81
C SER A 241 -6.34 -4.38 8.09
N PRO A 242 -5.03 -4.67 8.02
CA PRO A 242 -4.21 -4.79 9.22
C PRO A 242 -3.64 -3.43 9.64
N TYR A 243 -3.60 -3.20 10.95
CA TYR A 243 -2.79 -2.11 11.48
C TYR A 243 -1.33 -2.38 11.19
N HIS A 244 -0.62 -1.36 10.78
CA HIS A 244 0.81 -1.43 10.56
C HIS A 244 1.47 -0.12 11.00
N GLN A 245 2.75 -0.20 11.32
CA GLN A 245 3.57 0.94 11.75
C GLN A 245 4.99 0.83 11.20
N VAL A 246 5.77 1.88 11.35
CA VAL A 246 7.20 1.85 11.05
C VAL A 246 8.00 2.18 12.30
N MET A 247 8.87 1.26 12.69
CA MET A 247 9.82 1.40 13.77
C MET A 247 11.24 1.45 13.19
N MET A 248 12.03 2.43 13.60
CA MET A 248 13.37 2.68 13.08
C MET A 248 14.43 2.47 14.17
N SER A 249 15.56 1.90 13.80
CA SER A 249 16.76 1.81 14.64
C SER A 249 18.02 1.86 13.76
N GLY A 250 19.19 2.02 14.38
CA GLY A 250 20.47 2.15 13.70
C GLY A 250 20.68 3.54 13.08
N ASP A 251 21.59 3.59 12.12
CA ASP A 251 22.08 4.80 11.44
C ASP A 251 21.66 4.89 9.96
N LYS A 252 21.25 3.77 9.37
CA LYS A 252 20.87 3.71 7.94
C LYS A 252 19.50 4.30 7.69
N ALA A 253 19.39 5.10 6.63
CA ALA A 253 18.10 5.56 6.13
C ALA A 253 17.33 4.42 5.46
N ARG A 254 16.03 4.33 5.75
CA ARG A 254 15.11 3.42 5.07
C ARG A 254 14.40 4.16 3.95
N TYR A 255 14.45 3.60 2.75
CA TYR A 255 13.71 4.07 1.60
C TYR A 255 12.64 3.04 1.25
N SER A 256 11.42 3.50 1.01
CA SER A 256 10.35 2.63 0.56
C SER A 256 9.45 3.32 -0.46
N LEU A 257 8.77 2.52 -1.26
CA LEU A 257 7.71 2.91 -2.16
C LEU A 257 6.44 2.18 -1.77
N GLY A 258 5.29 2.83 -1.93
CA GLY A 258 3.99 2.21 -1.88
C GLY A 258 3.18 2.60 -3.10
N LEU A 259 2.72 1.61 -3.87
CA LEU A 259 1.69 1.82 -4.88
C LEU A 259 0.34 1.53 -4.25
N PHE A 260 -0.56 2.52 -4.25
CA PHE A 260 -1.88 2.44 -3.64
C PHE A 260 -2.94 2.49 -4.75
N SER A 261 -3.79 1.47 -4.86
CA SER A 261 -4.98 1.51 -5.70
C SER A 261 -6.12 2.23 -4.95
N ILE A 262 -6.36 3.49 -5.30
CA ILE A 262 -7.32 4.37 -4.61
C ILE A 262 -8.66 4.42 -5.35
N PRO A 263 -9.82 4.33 -4.68
CA PRO A 263 -11.10 4.56 -5.34
C PRO A 263 -11.16 5.94 -6.01
N LYS A 264 -11.71 6.00 -7.22
CA LYS A 264 -11.97 7.25 -7.97
C LYS A 264 -12.99 8.10 -7.23
N ALA A 265 -12.88 9.41 -7.35
CA ALA A 265 -13.89 10.33 -6.84
C ALA A 265 -15.28 10.01 -7.45
N GLY A 266 -16.30 9.93 -6.62
CA GLY A 266 -17.66 9.55 -7.02
C GLY A 266 -17.90 8.03 -7.08
N TYR A 267 -16.87 7.20 -6.91
CA TYR A 267 -17.08 5.76 -6.74
C TYR A 267 -17.57 5.47 -5.32
N VAL A 268 -18.76 4.89 -5.23
CA VAL A 268 -19.35 4.49 -3.95
C VAL A 268 -18.84 3.11 -3.56
N VAL A 269 -18.04 3.05 -2.50
CA VAL A 269 -17.61 1.79 -1.88
C VAL A 269 -18.82 1.16 -1.21
N LYS A 270 -19.26 0.01 -1.73
CA LYS A 270 -20.43 -0.73 -1.25
C LYS A 270 -20.17 -2.23 -1.32
N ALA A 271 -20.53 -2.94 -0.27
CA ALA A 271 -20.44 -4.39 -0.26
C ALA A 271 -21.37 -5.04 -1.29
N PRO A 272 -20.87 -5.99 -2.11
CA PRO A 272 -21.72 -6.90 -2.87
C PRO A 272 -22.69 -7.66 -1.97
N PRO A 273 -23.94 -7.88 -2.40
CA PRO A 273 -24.90 -8.67 -1.62
C PRO A 273 -24.40 -10.08 -1.29
N GLU A 274 -23.58 -10.69 -2.14
CA GLU A 274 -23.06 -12.05 -1.97
C GLU A 274 -22.14 -12.22 -0.77
N VAL A 275 -21.54 -11.14 -0.26
CA VAL A 275 -20.67 -11.19 0.93
C VAL A 275 -21.42 -10.82 2.22
N VAL A 276 -22.74 -10.57 2.12
CA VAL A 276 -23.63 -10.21 3.23
C VAL A 276 -24.67 -11.31 3.42
N ASP A 277 -24.65 -11.97 4.56
CA ASP A 277 -25.58 -13.05 4.90
C ASP A 277 -25.94 -13.02 6.41
N GLU A 278 -26.70 -14.01 6.87
CA GLU A 278 -27.12 -14.10 8.28
C GLU A 278 -25.93 -14.31 9.24
N GLU A 279 -24.88 -14.98 8.80
CA GLU A 279 -23.66 -15.21 9.59
C GLU A 279 -22.71 -14.00 9.54
N HIS A 280 -22.79 -13.20 8.46
CA HIS A 280 -21.95 -12.02 8.18
C HIS A 280 -22.84 -10.84 7.79
N PRO A 281 -23.55 -10.23 8.77
CA PRO A 281 -24.42 -9.11 8.50
C PRO A 281 -23.64 -7.90 7.98
N LEU A 282 -24.34 -6.94 7.36
CA LEU A 282 -23.72 -5.73 6.84
C LEU A 282 -23.08 -4.93 8.00
N ILE A 283 -21.77 -4.70 7.92
CA ILE A 283 -21.02 -3.95 8.94
C ILE A 283 -20.62 -2.54 8.49
N PHE A 284 -20.75 -2.22 7.19
CA PHE A 284 -20.46 -0.90 6.65
C PHE A 284 -21.58 -0.40 5.72
N LYS A 285 -22.03 0.84 5.95
CA LYS A 285 -22.89 1.59 5.05
C LYS A 285 -22.10 2.00 3.79
N PRO A 286 -22.74 2.11 2.61
CA PRO A 286 -22.09 2.63 1.41
C PRO A 286 -21.53 4.03 1.63
N PHE A 287 -20.37 4.33 1.03
CA PHE A 287 -19.73 5.64 1.19
C PHE A 287 -18.87 6.05 -0.01
N ASP A 288 -18.66 7.35 -0.20
CA ASP A 288 -17.66 7.88 -1.12
C ASP A 288 -16.29 7.98 -0.43
N HIS A 289 -15.25 7.52 -1.12
CA HIS A 289 -13.89 7.47 -0.56
C HIS A 289 -13.31 8.86 -0.26
N VAL A 290 -13.60 9.87 -1.08
CA VAL A 290 -13.11 11.24 -0.88
C VAL A 290 -13.75 11.86 0.36
N GLU A 291 -15.06 11.65 0.56
CA GLU A 291 -15.75 12.09 1.78
C GLU A 291 -15.21 11.38 3.04
N PHE A 292 -14.94 10.07 2.94
CA PHE A 292 -14.28 9.33 4.02
C PHE A 292 -12.89 9.90 4.34
N LEU A 293 -12.08 10.24 3.33
CA LEU A 293 -10.79 10.88 3.57
C LEU A 293 -10.95 12.27 4.21
N GLN A 294 -11.95 13.06 3.81
CA GLN A 294 -12.21 14.34 4.47
C GLN A 294 -12.53 14.16 5.95
N PHE A 295 -13.38 13.19 6.29
CA PHE A 295 -13.65 12.81 7.68
C PHE A 295 -12.37 12.37 8.41
N TYR A 296 -11.56 11.52 7.78
CA TYR A 296 -10.31 11.02 8.36
C TYR A 296 -9.38 12.16 8.80
N TYR A 297 -9.29 13.25 8.04
CA TYR A 297 -8.44 14.41 8.38
C TYR A 297 -9.05 15.37 9.42
N THR A 298 -10.31 15.16 9.85
CA THR A 298 -10.88 15.91 10.96
C THR A 298 -10.30 15.46 12.30
N GLU A 299 -10.42 16.30 13.33
CA GLU A 299 -10.05 15.92 14.69
C GLU A 299 -10.81 14.69 15.20
N ALA A 300 -12.08 14.55 14.82
CA ALA A 300 -12.88 13.37 15.15
C ALA A 300 -12.34 12.11 14.48
N GLY A 301 -11.98 12.20 13.19
CA GLY A 301 -11.38 11.09 12.44
C GLY A 301 -10.02 10.67 12.98
N GLN A 302 -9.16 11.63 13.34
CA GLN A 302 -7.83 11.35 13.90
C GLN A 302 -7.87 10.79 15.33
N ARG A 303 -8.93 11.07 16.11
CA ARG A 303 -9.12 10.51 17.46
C ARG A 303 -9.88 9.18 17.46
N ALA A 304 -10.51 8.80 16.35
CA ALA A 304 -11.27 7.57 16.25
C ALA A 304 -10.33 6.36 16.36
N GLN A 305 -10.72 5.35 17.14
CA GLN A 305 -9.98 4.08 17.18
C GLN A 305 -9.96 3.42 15.80
N SER A 306 -11.08 3.48 15.06
CA SER A 306 -11.16 3.09 13.66
C SER A 306 -11.97 4.13 12.91
N ALA A 307 -11.29 4.98 12.14
CA ALA A 307 -11.95 6.03 11.36
C ALA A 307 -13.03 5.46 10.43
N LEU A 308 -12.77 4.31 9.79
CA LEU A 308 -13.73 3.64 8.91
C LEU A 308 -15.01 3.27 9.67
N LYS A 309 -14.90 2.55 10.80
CA LYS A 309 -16.07 2.15 11.60
C LYS A 309 -16.83 3.35 12.15
N THR A 310 -16.13 4.40 12.59
CA THR A 310 -16.79 5.63 13.05
C THR A 310 -17.54 6.35 11.92
N TYR A 311 -16.98 6.34 10.70
CA TYR A 311 -17.56 7.03 9.56
C TYR A 311 -18.77 6.31 8.98
N CYS A 312 -18.62 5.01 8.68
CA CYS A 312 -19.60 4.25 7.91
C CYS A 312 -20.03 2.95 8.59
N GLY A 313 -19.73 2.72 9.87
CA GLY A 313 -20.21 1.55 10.60
C GLY A 313 -21.74 1.48 10.66
N VAL A 314 -22.26 0.25 10.66
CA VAL A 314 -23.67 -0.06 10.94
C VAL A 314 -23.89 -0.16 12.45
#